data_AF-A0A377M3J9-F1
#
_entry.id   AF-A0A377M3J9-F1
#
_cell.length_a   1.000
_cell.length_b   1.000
_cell.length_c   1.000
_cell.angle_alpha   90.00
_cell.angle_beta   90.00
_cell.angle_gamma   90.00
#
_symmetry.space_group_name_H-M   'P 1'
#
loop_
_entity.id
_entity.type
_entity.pdbx_description
1 polymer ?
#
loop_
_entity_poly.entity_id
_entity_poly.type
_entity_poly.pdbx_seq_one_letter_code
_entity_poly.pdbx_strand_id
1 'polypeptide(L)'
;MAVLFNNLPILLKGEPVITVAPLSWKNSKGETSFNLSLFLKDPATATGEPQTLAQEVDRSVKSLDSKLTIPMDMATEFMTQIAKLEGYGDDDAGKLANQQVKGLAAMGQMFRITKVDDNTISTSLQYANGQVTLNGDKMPLEDFVGMFGMPALGMPEPAEPAAPAEPAAPQQ
;
A
#
# COMPACT_ATOMS: atom_id res chain seq x y z
N MET A 1 -16.05 14.59 11.87
CA MET A 1 -14.75 13.87 12.00
C MET A 1 -14.11 14.01 13.39
N ALA A 2 -14.13 15.19 14.03
CA ALA A 2 -13.53 15.40 15.36
C ALA A 2 -14.02 14.43 16.47
N VAL A 3 -15.30 14.07 16.47
CA VAL A 3 -15.87 13.13 17.45
C VAL A 3 -15.25 11.74 17.36
N LEU A 4 -14.94 11.25 16.16
CA LEU A 4 -14.33 9.93 15.98
C LEU A 4 -12.91 9.91 16.55
N PHE A 5 -12.09 10.90 16.18
CA PHE A 5 -10.70 10.98 16.63
C PHE A 5 -10.59 11.22 18.14
N ASN A 6 -11.45 12.04 18.73
CA ASN A 6 -11.46 12.27 20.18
C ASN A 6 -11.82 11.02 20.99
N ASN A 7 -12.60 10.09 20.40
CA ASN A 7 -13.03 8.87 21.06
C ASN A 7 -12.25 7.63 20.61
N LEU A 8 -11.28 7.77 19.70
CA LEU A 8 -10.50 6.66 19.17
C LEU A 8 -9.82 5.84 20.28
N PRO A 9 -9.18 6.44 21.32
CA PRO A 9 -8.59 5.65 22.40
C PRO A 9 -9.61 4.79 23.16
N ILE A 10 -10.85 5.28 23.31
CA ILE A 10 -11.93 4.55 23.97
C ILE A 10 -12.37 3.36 23.10
N LEU A 11 -12.46 3.56 21.78
CA LEU A 11 -12.79 2.50 20.84
C LEU A 11 -11.72 1.40 20.83
N LEU A 12 -10.44 1.78 20.85
CA LEU A 12 -9.31 0.84 20.81
C LEU A 12 -9.23 -0.06 22.06
N LYS A 13 -9.70 0.41 23.23
CA LYS A 13 -9.82 -0.45 24.43
C LYS A 13 -10.68 -1.69 24.20
N GLY A 14 -11.63 -1.63 23.28
CA GLY A 14 -12.48 -2.76 22.92
C GLY A 14 -11.85 -3.75 21.94
N GLU A 15 -10.58 -3.58 21.57
CA GLU A 15 -9.90 -4.34 20.51
C GLU A 15 -10.77 -4.50 19.25
N PRO A 16 -11.20 -3.38 18.63
CA PRO A 16 -12.23 -3.41 17.60
C PRO A 16 -11.74 -4.14 16.35
N VAL A 17 -12.71 -4.71 15.64
CA VAL A 17 -12.49 -5.38 14.36
C VAL A 17 -13.16 -4.58 13.26
N ILE A 18 -12.40 -4.22 12.24
CA ILE A 18 -12.90 -3.52 11.04
C ILE A 18 -12.88 -4.51 9.89
N THR A 19 -14.04 -4.73 9.28
CA THR A 19 -14.17 -5.63 8.13
C THR A 19 -14.84 -4.92 6.96
N VAL A 20 -14.33 -5.19 5.76
CA VAL A 20 -14.94 -4.84 4.48
C VAL A 20 -14.89 -6.11 3.65
N ALA A 21 -16.02 -6.82 3.49
CA ALA A 21 -16.02 -8.10 2.79
C ALA A 21 -17.40 -8.47 2.20
N PRO A 22 -17.50 -8.67 0.87
CA PRO A 22 -16.66 -8.08 -0.18
C PRO A 22 -17.16 -6.68 -0.58
N LEU A 23 -16.24 -5.73 -0.78
CA LEU A 23 -16.53 -4.56 -1.60
C LEU A 23 -16.32 -4.93 -3.06
N SER A 24 -17.38 -4.91 -3.86
CA SER A 24 -17.34 -5.26 -5.28
C SER A 24 -17.59 -4.04 -6.16
N TRP A 25 -16.80 -3.91 -7.22
CA TRP A 25 -17.00 -2.92 -8.28
C TRP A 25 -17.06 -3.63 -9.63
N LYS A 26 -18.18 -3.47 -10.34
CA LYS A 26 -18.44 -4.17 -11.60
C LYS A 26 -18.63 -3.21 -12.76
N ASN A 27 -18.11 -3.57 -13.92
CA ASN A 27 -18.48 -2.97 -15.21
C ASN A 27 -18.77 -4.07 -16.25
N SER A 28 -18.90 -3.69 -17.52
CA SER A 28 -19.20 -4.62 -18.63
C SER A 28 -18.06 -5.60 -18.95
N LYS A 29 -16.85 -5.37 -18.42
CA LYS A 29 -15.63 -6.14 -18.70
C LYS A 29 -15.11 -6.96 -17.52
N GLY A 30 -15.74 -6.87 -16.35
CA GLY A 30 -15.37 -7.69 -15.20
C GLY A 30 -15.79 -7.10 -13.86
N GLU A 31 -15.27 -7.71 -12.80
CA GLU A 31 -15.58 -7.38 -11.41
C GLU A 31 -14.29 -7.30 -10.60
N THR A 32 -14.04 -6.14 -9.98
CA THR A 32 -13.02 -5.97 -8.95
C THR A 32 -13.60 -6.30 -7.60
N SER A 33 -12.81 -6.98 -6.76
CA SER A 33 -13.17 -7.25 -5.38
C SER A 33 -12.09 -6.77 -4.42
N PHE A 34 -12.50 -6.14 -3.33
CA PHE A 34 -11.64 -5.80 -2.21
C PHE A 34 -12.19 -6.41 -0.92
N ASN A 35 -11.29 -7.05 -0.16
CA ASN A 35 -11.55 -7.58 1.16
C ASN A 35 -10.54 -7.01 2.15
N LEU A 36 -11.01 -6.69 3.35
CA LEU A 36 -10.22 -6.22 4.47
C LEU A 36 -10.76 -6.80 5.77
N SER A 37 -9.87 -7.32 6.60
CA SER A 37 -10.10 -7.65 8.00
C SER A 37 -8.94 -7.09 8.82
N LEU A 38 -9.23 -6.13 9.68
CA LEU A 38 -8.26 -5.48 10.54
C LEU A 38 -8.68 -5.66 11.99
N PHE A 39 -7.84 -6.32 12.77
CA PHE A 39 -8.00 -6.52 14.20
C PHE A 39 -7.04 -5.57 14.91
N LEU A 40 -7.55 -4.71 15.77
CA LEU A 40 -6.77 -3.72 16.49
C LEU A 40 -6.52 -4.17 17.93
N LYS A 41 -5.40 -3.71 18.51
CA LYS A 41 -5.06 -3.91 19.92
C LYS A 41 -5.47 -2.69 20.74
N ASP A 42 -5.55 -2.85 22.06
CA ASP A 42 -5.53 -1.71 22.99
C ASP A 42 -4.08 -1.19 23.13
N PRO A 43 -3.73 -0.02 22.58
CA PRO A 43 -2.36 0.51 22.65
C PRO A 43 -1.93 0.85 24.07
N ALA A 44 -2.85 1.00 25.03
CA ALA A 44 -2.53 1.24 26.44
C ALA A 44 -1.91 0.02 27.13
N THR A 45 -2.02 -1.17 26.52
CA THR A 45 -1.39 -2.40 27.02
C THR A 45 0.09 -2.51 26.64
N ALA A 46 0.54 -1.71 25.68
CA ALA A 46 1.93 -1.71 25.23
C ALA A 46 2.82 -0.82 26.11
N THR A 47 4.02 -1.31 26.44
CA THR A 47 4.99 -0.62 27.29
C THR A 47 5.96 0.25 26.49
N GLY A 48 6.39 1.37 27.07
CA GLY A 48 7.33 2.32 26.44
C GLY A 48 6.72 3.20 25.35
N GLU A 49 7.52 3.99 24.65
CA GLU A 49 7.15 4.72 23.43
C GLU A 49 7.75 4.04 22.19
N PRO A 50 7.01 3.91 21.08
CA PRO A 50 7.52 3.26 19.88
C PRO A 50 8.63 4.10 19.26
N GLN A 51 9.76 3.47 18.97
CA GLN A 51 10.94 4.07 18.34
C GLN A 51 10.94 3.85 16.82
N THR A 52 10.16 2.90 16.33
CA THR A 52 10.08 2.56 14.89
C THR A 52 8.63 2.41 14.44
N LEU A 53 8.40 2.57 13.13
CA LEU A 53 7.10 2.31 12.52
C LEU A 53 6.65 0.86 12.73
N ALA A 54 7.57 -0.10 12.68
CA ALA A 54 7.27 -1.50 12.95
C ALA A 54 6.73 -1.70 14.38
N GLN A 55 7.31 -1.03 15.37
CA GLN A 55 6.82 -1.05 16.74
C GLN A 55 5.44 -0.38 16.86
N GLU A 56 5.21 0.74 16.17
CA GLU A 56 3.89 1.40 16.18
C GLU A 56 2.80 0.50 15.62
N VAL A 57 3.06 -0.15 14.47
CA VAL A 57 2.14 -1.11 13.87
C VAL A 57 1.92 -2.30 14.80
N ASP A 58 2.97 -2.87 15.40
CA ASP A 58 2.83 -4.03 16.28
C ASP A 58 2.05 -3.71 17.56
N ARG A 59 2.12 -2.47 18.06
CA ARG A 59 1.36 -2.04 19.24
C ARG A 59 -0.12 -1.80 18.96
N SER A 60 -0.45 -1.36 17.74
CA SER A 60 -1.81 -0.94 17.38
C SER A 60 -2.59 -2.01 16.61
N VAL A 61 -1.90 -2.89 15.88
CA VAL A 61 -2.50 -3.90 15.00
C VAL A 61 -2.23 -5.30 15.55
N LYS A 62 -3.30 -6.07 15.75
CA LYS A 62 -3.25 -7.49 16.15
C LYS A 62 -3.04 -8.38 14.94
N SER A 63 -3.85 -8.16 13.91
CA SER A 63 -3.70 -8.78 12.61
C SER A 63 -4.38 -7.96 11.53
N LEU A 64 -3.90 -8.14 10.30
CA LEU A 64 -4.46 -7.58 9.08
C LEU A 64 -4.53 -8.70 8.05
N ASP A 65 -5.65 -8.82 7.36
CA ASP A 65 -5.77 -9.55 6.11
C ASP A 65 -6.45 -8.64 5.10
N SER A 66 -5.81 -8.40 3.98
CA SER A 66 -6.40 -7.66 2.87
C SER A 66 -6.09 -8.32 1.55
N LYS A 67 -7.06 -8.27 0.65
CA LYS A 67 -6.92 -8.78 -0.71
C LYS A 67 -7.69 -7.91 -1.68
N LEU A 68 -6.99 -7.44 -2.71
CA LEU A 68 -7.55 -6.73 -3.84
C LEU A 68 -7.33 -7.56 -5.11
N THR A 69 -8.34 -7.64 -5.95
CA THR A 69 -8.30 -8.36 -7.23
C THR A 69 -8.97 -7.51 -8.28
N ILE A 70 -8.25 -7.21 -9.36
CA ILE A 70 -8.64 -6.30 -10.42
C ILE A 70 -8.36 -6.97 -11.78
N PRO A 71 -9.39 -7.38 -12.53
CA PRO A 71 -9.22 -7.80 -13.92
C PRO A 71 -8.70 -6.63 -14.76
N MET A 72 -7.69 -6.87 -15.60
CA MET A 72 -7.06 -5.81 -16.41
C MET A 72 -8.05 -5.21 -17.43
N ASP A 73 -8.95 -6.03 -17.98
CA ASP A 73 -9.99 -5.55 -18.91
C ASP A 73 -11.01 -4.64 -18.21
N MET A 74 -11.36 -4.97 -16.96
CA MET A 74 -12.22 -4.14 -16.12
C MET A 74 -11.54 -2.79 -15.86
N ALA A 75 -10.29 -2.78 -15.40
CA ALA A 75 -9.54 -1.56 -15.14
C ALA A 75 -9.35 -0.71 -16.41
N THR A 76 -9.09 -1.36 -17.55
CA THR A 76 -8.92 -0.68 -18.84
C THR A 76 -10.21 0.00 -19.27
N GLU A 77 -11.36 -0.66 -19.15
CA GLU A 77 -12.67 -0.06 -19.43
C GLU A 77 -12.95 1.12 -18.51
N PHE A 78 -12.66 0.99 -17.21
CA PHE A 78 -12.83 2.08 -16.26
C PHE A 78 -11.98 3.31 -16.62
N MET A 79 -10.69 3.11 -16.90
CA MET A 79 -9.77 4.18 -17.32
C MET A 79 -10.14 4.76 -18.69
N THR A 80 -10.68 3.94 -19.59
CA THR A 80 -11.18 4.40 -20.89
C THR A 80 -12.35 5.36 -20.70
N GLN A 81 -13.28 5.05 -19.79
CA GLN A 81 -14.39 5.96 -19.48
C GLN A 81 -13.91 7.26 -18.84
N ILE A 82 -12.89 7.22 -17.96
CA ILE A 82 -12.26 8.43 -17.41
C ILE A 82 -11.67 9.28 -18.54
N ALA A 83 -10.86 8.71 -19.42
CA ALA A 83 -10.25 9.44 -20.52
C ALA A 83 -11.30 10.06 -21.48
N LYS A 84 -12.42 9.37 -21.73
CA LYS A 84 -13.53 9.95 -22.50
C LYS A 84 -14.15 11.16 -21.81
N LEU A 85 -14.31 11.11 -20.50
CA LEU A 85 -14.80 12.26 -19.70
C LEU A 85 -13.82 13.44 -19.74
N GLU A 86 -12.52 13.18 -19.92
CA GLU A 86 -11.49 14.20 -20.11
C GLU A 86 -11.43 14.75 -21.55
N GLY A 87 -12.25 14.22 -22.46
CA GLY A 87 -12.38 14.70 -23.85
C GLY A 87 -11.55 13.95 -24.89
N TYR A 88 -10.93 12.82 -24.54
CA TYR A 88 -10.24 11.97 -25.51
C TYR A 88 -11.23 11.27 -26.45
N GLY A 89 -10.85 11.10 -27.72
CA GLY A 89 -11.61 10.31 -28.69
C GLY A 89 -11.62 8.82 -28.33
N ASP A 90 -12.67 8.10 -28.75
CA ASP A 90 -12.93 6.71 -28.32
C ASP A 90 -11.74 5.75 -28.54
N ASP A 91 -11.12 5.79 -29.72
CA ASP A 91 -10.00 4.91 -30.07
C ASP A 91 -8.71 5.25 -29.31
N ASP A 92 -8.45 6.53 -29.10
CA ASP A 92 -7.24 6.99 -28.39
C ASP A 92 -7.36 6.76 -26.88
N ALA A 93 -8.56 6.98 -26.32
CA ALA A 93 -8.86 6.73 -24.91
C ALA A 93 -8.62 5.25 -24.54
N GLY A 94 -9.12 4.32 -25.36
CA GLY A 94 -8.97 2.88 -25.11
C GLY A 94 -7.51 2.41 -25.18
N LYS A 95 -6.75 2.89 -26.16
CA LYS A 95 -5.32 2.57 -26.30
C LYS A 95 -4.50 3.12 -25.15
N LEU A 96 -4.74 4.38 -24.79
CA LEU A 96 -4.05 5.05 -23.68
C LEU A 96 -4.35 4.34 -22.35
N ALA A 97 -5.61 4.06 -22.07
CA ALA A 97 -6.03 3.33 -20.86
C ALA A 97 -5.36 1.95 -20.76
N ASN A 98 -5.32 1.19 -21.85
CA ASN A 98 -4.68 -0.13 -21.89
C ASN A 98 -3.18 -0.04 -21.56
N GLN A 99 -2.48 0.94 -22.15
CA GLN A 99 -1.07 1.18 -21.86
C GLN A 99 -0.84 1.59 -20.40
N GLN A 100 -1.68 2.47 -19.85
CA GLN A 100 -1.57 2.90 -18.46
C GLN A 100 -1.80 1.74 -17.47
N VAL A 101 -2.83 0.94 -17.69
CA VAL A 101 -3.13 -0.22 -16.83
C VAL A 101 -2.00 -1.25 -16.90
N LYS A 102 -1.47 -1.54 -18.09
CA LYS A 102 -0.30 -2.43 -18.25
C LYS A 102 0.96 -1.87 -17.61
N GLY A 103 1.19 -0.57 -17.75
CA GLY A 103 2.32 0.11 -17.12
C GLY A 103 2.26 0.02 -15.59
N LEU A 104 1.10 0.31 -15.01
CA LEU A 104 0.85 0.16 -13.57
C LEU A 104 1.02 -1.29 -13.10
N ALA A 105 0.49 -2.25 -13.85
CA ALA A 105 0.64 -3.67 -13.54
C ALA A 105 2.12 -4.10 -13.56
N ALA A 106 2.87 -3.68 -14.59
CA ALA A 106 4.29 -3.99 -14.72
C ALA A 106 5.13 -3.34 -13.61
N MET A 107 4.87 -2.07 -13.29
CA MET A 107 5.52 -1.39 -12.16
C MET A 107 5.18 -2.08 -10.84
N GLY A 108 3.92 -2.43 -10.61
CA GLY A 108 3.48 -3.13 -9.41
C GLY A 108 4.17 -4.49 -9.24
N GLN A 109 4.39 -5.23 -10.34
CA GLN A 109 5.18 -6.46 -10.31
C GLN A 109 6.66 -6.21 -10.06
N MET A 110 7.24 -5.17 -10.68
CA MET A 110 8.63 -4.79 -10.49
C MET A 110 8.93 -4.42 -9.02
N PHE A 111 8.03 -3.67 -8.37
CA PHE A 111 8.10 -3.36 -6.93
C PHE A 111 7.59 -4.50 -6.03
N ARG A 112 7.17 -5.64 -6.61
CA ARG A 112 6.64 -6.82 -5.92
C ARG A 112 5.37 -6.58 -5.08
N ILE A 113 4.70 -5.44 -5.29
CA ILE A 113 3.47 -5.06 -4.59
C ILE A 113 2.21 -5.67 -5.21
N THR A 114 2.27 -6.12 -6.46
CA THR A 114 1.18 -6.84 -7.14
C THR A 114 1.67 -8.12 -7.81
N LYS A 115 0.78 -9.10 -7.94
CA LYS A 115 0.91 -10.24 -8.86
C LYS A 115 -0.03 -10.05 -10.04
N VAL A 116 0.42 -10.46 -11.22
CA VAL A 116 -0.43 -10.54 -12.41
C VAL A 116 -0.49 -12.00 -12.82
N ASP A 117 -1.70 -12.56 -12.81
CA ASP A 117 -2.01 -13.92 -13.24
C ASP A 117 -3.34 -13.88 -14.00
N ASP A 118 -3.44 -14.63 -15.09
CA ASP A 118 -4.64 -14.73 -15.94
C ASP A 118 -5.36 -13.39 -16.19
N ASN A 119 -4.62 -12.41 -16.73
CA ASN A 119 -5.10 -11.05 -17.00
C ASN A 119 -5.69 -10.32 -15.77
N THR A 120 -5.28 -10.70 -14.57
CA THR A 120 -5.80 -10.18 -13.30
C THR A 120 -4.66 -9.69 -12.42
N ILE A 121 -4.73 -8.41 -12.04
CA ILE A 121 -3.84 -7.80 -11.07
C ILE A 121 -4.40 -8.13 -9.68
N SER A 122 -3.59 -8.74 -8.83
CA SER A 122 -3.94 -9.02 -7.44
C SER A 122 -2.88 -8.48 -6.50
N THR A 123 -3.32 -8.07 -5.32
CA THR A 123 -2.43 -7.82 -4.20
C THR A 123 -3.05 -8.39 -2.94
N SER A 124 -2.23 -9.03 -2.11
CA SER A 124 -2.64 -9.52 -0.81
C SER A 124 -1.63 -9.11 0.24
N LEU A 125 -2.10 -8.52 1.34
CA LEU A 125 -1.26 -8.15 2.46
C LEU A 125 -1.84 -8.75 3.72
N GLN A 126 -1.06 -9.62 4.35
CA GLN A 126 -1.37 -10.19 5.65
C GLN A 126 -0.32 -9.74 6.65
N TYR A 127 -0.73 -9.48 7.88
CA TYR A 127 0.16 -9.22 8.99
C TYR A 127 -0.39 -9.88 10.25
N ALA A 128 0.49 -10.54 11.01
CA ALA A 128 0.21 -11.01 12.35
C ALA A 128 1.53 -11.32 13.07
N ASN A 129 1.62 -10.99 14.36
CA ASN A 129 2.75 -11.35 15.22
C ASN A 129 4.12 -10.96 14.63
N GLY A 130 4.28 -9.70 14.22
CA GLY A 130 5.53 -9.19 13.64
C GLY A 130 5.88 -9.72 12.25
N GLN A 131 5.05 -10.56 11.64
CA GLN A 131 5.29 -11.15 10.33
C GLN A 131 4.31 -10.61 9.31
N VAL A 132 4.83 -10.22 8.15
CA VAL A 132 4.07 -9.77 6.99
C VAL A 132 4.10 -10.87 5.93
N THR A 133 3.01 -11.08 5.22
CA THR A 133 2.95 -11.88 4.00
C THR A 133 2.38 -11.02 2.88
N LEU A 134 3.26 -10.53 2.00
CA LEU A 134 2.91 -9.73 0.84
C LEU A 134 2.87 -10.64 -0.38
N ASN A 135 1.71 -10.75 -1.02
CA ASN A 135 1.52 -11.57 -2.21
C ASN A 135 1.94 -13.04 -2.02
N GLY A 136 1.94 -13.58 -0.79
CA GLY A 136 2.42 -14.93 -0.48
C GLY A 136 3.90 -15.02 -0.09
N ASP A 137 4.68 -13.95 -0.28
CA ASP A 137 6.06 -13.87 0.20
C ASP A 137 6.05 -13.40 1.67
N LYS A 138 6.61 -14.22 2.56
CA LYS A 138 6.61 -13.97 4.00
C LYS A 138 7.90 -13.31 4.46
N MET A 139 7.82 -12.27 5.27
CA MET A 139 8.97 -11.52 5.80
C MET A 139 8.66 -10.86 7.16
N PRO A 140 9.68 -10.50 7.95
CA PRO A 140 9.52 -9.64 9.11
C PRO A 140 8.90 -8.28 8.77
N LEU A 141 8.13 -7.70 9.69
CA LEU A 141 7.54 -6.37 9.53
C LEU A 141 8.61 -5.28 9.31
N GLU A 142 9.77 -5.42 9.94
CA GLU A 142 10.90 -4.49 9.81
C GLU A 142 11.44 -4.46 8.38
N ASP A 143 11.63 -5.64 7.78
CA ASP A 143 12.07 -5.77 6.38
C ASP A 143 11.02 -5.18 5.43
N PHE A 144 9.73 -5.44 5.68
CA PHE A 144 8.64 -4.87 4.89
C PHE A 144 8.62 -3.34 4.92
N VAL A 145 8.75 -2.73 6.11
CA VAL A 145 8.82 -1.26 6.23
C VAL A 145 10.06 -0.70 5.54
N GLY A 146 11.20 -1.42 5.64
CA GLY A 146 12.44 -1.05 4.97
C GLY A 146 12.35 -1.01 3.44
N MET A 147 11.49 -1.84 2.82
CA MET A 147 11.29 -1.84 1.36
C MET A 147 10.73 -0.52 0.81
N PHE A 148 10.00 0.24 1.62
CA PHE A 148 9.37 1.50 1.20
C PHE A 148 10.15 2.75 1.65
N GLY A 149 11.35 2.57 2.20
CA GLY A 149 12.22 3.68 2.60
C GLY A 149 11.61 4.62 3.64
N MET A 150 10.61 4.18 4.41
CA MET A 150 9.97 5.06 5.38
C MET A 150 10.91 5.29 6.58
N PRO A 151 11.26 6.55 6.91
CA PRO A 151 12.14 6.85 8.03
C PRO A 151 11.51 6.37 9.34
N ALA A 152 12.36 6.01 10.30
CA ALA A 152 11.92 5.82 11.68
C ALA A 152 11.19 7.09 12.16
N LEU A 153 10.05 6.92 12.84
CA LEU A 153 9.23 8.03 13.34
C LEU A 153 10.12 9.07 14.05
N GLY A 154 10.25 10.26 13.46
CA GLY A 154 10.92 11.41 14.08
C GLY A 154 12.45 11.51 13.92
N MET A 155 13.10 10.65 13.13
CA MET A 155 14.53 10.80 12.82
C MET A 155 14.71 11.63 11.54
N PRO A 156 15.47 12.75 11.56
CA PRO A 156 15.87 13.39 10.32
C PRO A 156 16.66 12.40 9.47
N GLU A 157 16.37 12.38 8.17
CA GLU A 157 17.13 11.61 7.18
C GLU A 157 18.63 11.90 7.38
N PRO A 158 19.51 10.89 7.50
CA PRO A 158 20.93 11.14 7.55
C PRO A 158 21.30 11.96 6.31
N ALA A 159 21.78 13.20 6.51
CA ALA A 159 22.24 14.01 5.40
C ALA A 159 23.24 13.18 4.59
N GLU A 160 23.02 13.08 3.28
CA GLU A 160 23.96 12.45 2.37
C GLU A 160 25.37 12.98 2.69
N PRO A 161 26.36 12.10 2.90
CA PRO A 161 27.72 12.55 3.17
C PRO A 161 28.14 13.45 2.00
N ALA A 162 28.43 14.71 2.32
CA ALA A 162 28.91 15.67 1.34
C ALA A 162 30.04 15.03 0.53
N ALA A 163 29.89 15.01 -0.79
CA ALA A 163 30.90 14.49 -1.70
C ALA A 163 32.27 15.08 -1.31
N PRO A 164 33.33 14.26 -1.22
CA PRO A 164 34.66 14.75 -0.90
C PRO A 164 35.01 15.89 -1.86
N ALA A 165 35.38 17.05 -1.32
CA ALA A 165 35.82 18.18 -2.14
C ALA A 165 36.92 17.71 -3.09
N GLU A 166 36.71 17.92 -4.40
CA GLU A 166 37.74 17.68 -5.41
C GLU A 166 39.02 18.43 -5.00
N PRO A 167 40.20 17.79 -5.03
CA PRO A 167 41.46 18.48 -4.77
C PRO A 167 41.63 19.60 -5.79
N ALA A 168 41.85 20.83 -5.32
CA ALA A 168 42.13 21.96 -6.19
C ALA A 168 43.34 21.62 -7.09
N ALA A 169 43.12 21.70 -8.41
CA ALA A 169 44.19 21.53 -9.38
C ALA A 169 45.27 22.62 -9.17
N PRO A 170 46.57 22.27 -9.19
CA PRO A 170 47.64 23.25 -9.05
C PRO A 170 47.62 24.18 -10.27
N GLN A 171 47.43 25.47 -10.01
CA GLN A 171 47.58 26.52 -11.02
C GLN A 171 49.04 26.53 -11.51
N GLN A 172 49.23 26.40 -12.82
CA GLN A 172 50.44 26.82 -13.52
C GLN A 172 50.15 28.11 -14.29
#